data_AF-A0A1V4AUS0-F1
#
_entry.id   AF-A0A1V4AUS0-F1
#
_cell.length_a   1.000
_cell.length_b   1.000
_cell.length_c   1.000
_cell.angle_alpha   90.00
_cell.angle_beta   90.00
_cell.angle_gamma   90.00
#
_symmetry.space_group_name_H-M   'P 1'
#
loop_
_entity.id
_entity.type
_entity.pdbx_description
1 polymer ?
#
loop_
_entity_poly.entity_id
_entity_poly.type
_entity_poly.pdbx_seq_one_letter_code
_entity_poly.pdbx_strand_id
1 'polypeptide(L)'
;MIAPPRGIKKSRFFEAINSRGLEQLTYVFQQLQAKAAKILSREHAELGNLVAIDGSLIDAVLSMHWADYRNDCKKAKAHPGFDINQSIPSKLFLSKCKADERPFVSQMLFPGQTGVYIDAQ
;
A
#
# COMPACT_ATOMS: atom_id res chain seq x y z
N MET A 1 13.92 7.25 1.75
CA MET A 1 14.89 8.35 1.67
C MET A 1 16.09 7.82 0.91
N ILE A 2 16.39 8.33 -0.28
CA ILE A 2 17.63 7.95 -0.96
C ILE A 2 18.74 8.71 -0.23
N ALA A 3 19.61 7.99 0.47
CA ALA A 3 20.64 8.63 1.26
C ALA A 3 21.62 9.38 0.33
N PRO A 4 21.95 10.66 0.60
CA PRO A 4 23.03 11.35 -0.08
C PRO A 4 24.35 10.59 0.14
N PRO A 5 25.33 10.76 -0.75
CA PRO A 5 26.59 10.00 -0.73
C PRO A 5 27.36 10.06 0.59
N ARG A 6 27.15 11.11 1.39
CA ARG A 6 27.81 11.33 2.69
C ARG A 6 27.02 10.79 3.89
N GLY A 7 25.93 10.07 3.65
CA GLY A 7 25.04 9.57 4.69
C GLY A 7 24.19 10.66 5.34
N ILE A 8 23.33 10.25 6.28
CA ILE A 8 22.39 11.15 6.98
C ILE A 8 22.63 11.04 8.47
N LYS A 9 22.76 12.18 9.13
CA LYS A 9 22.86 12.26 10.60
C LYS A 9 21.64 11.59 11.23
N LYS A 10 21.85 10.80 12.28
CA LYS A 10 20.81 10.04 13.00
C LYS A 10 19.57 10.87 13.37
N SER A 11 19.76 12.10 13.87
CA SER A 11 18.65 13.01 14.20
C SER A 11 17.80 13.39 12.98
N ARG A 12 18.43 13.77 11.87
CA ARG A 12 17.74 14.07 10.60
C ARG A 12 17.10 12.84 9.98
N PHE A 13 17.66 11.65 10.20
CA PHE A 13 17.05 10.40 9.76
C PHE A 13 15.69 10.21 10.45
N PHE A 14 15.63 10.31 11.78
CA PHE A 14 14.37 10.16 12.52
C PHE A 14 13.36 11.25 12.18
N GLU A 15 13.80 12.51 12.06
CA GLU A 15 12.94 13.61 11.62
C GLU A 15 12.34 13.36 10.22
N ALA A 16 13.16 12.92 9.27
CA ALA A 16 12.72 12.60 7.92
C ALA A 16 11.78 11.39 7.87
N ILE A 17 12.01 10.36 8.69
CA ILE A 17 11.13 9.19 8.79
C ILE A 17 9.78 9.58 9.42
N ASN A 18 9.79 10.39 10.48
CA ASN A 18 8.56 10.80 11.17
C ASN A 18 7.71 11.77 10.35
N SER A 19 8.34 12.62 9.52
CA SER A 19 7.62 13.60 8.68
C SER A 19 7.27 13.09 7.28
N ARG A 20 8.13 12.26 6.67
CA ARG A 20 8.03 11.86 5.25
C ARG A 20 8.03 10.35 5.02
N GLY A 21 7.98 9.54 6.08
CA GLY A 21 8.03 8.08 5.97
C GLY A 21 6.93 7.50 5.06
N LEU A 22 5.71 8.02 5.18
CA LEU A 22 4.58 7.60 4.36
C LEU A 22 4.75 7.97 2.89
N GLU A 23 5.08 9.23 2.60
CA GLU A 23 5.32 9.71 1.24
C GLU A 23 6.44 8.92 0.54
N GLN A 24 7.52 8.65 1.28
CA GLN A 24 8.63 7.86 0.76
C GLN A 24 8.26 6.40 0.51
N LEU A 25 7.46 5.80 1.40
CA LEU A 25 6.92 4.45 1.18
C LEU A 25 6.10 4.41 -0.09
N THR A 26 5.15 5.34 -0.25
CA THR A 26 4.30 5.44 -1.44
C THR A 26 5.13 5.63 -2.70
N TYR A 27 6.13 6.50 -2.67
CA TYR A 27 7.04 6.72 -3.81
C TYR A 27 7.80 5.44 -4.18
N VAL A 28 8.44 4.77 -3.22
CA VAL A 28 9.20 3.54 -3.47
C VAL A 28 8.29 2.43 -3.98
N PHE A 29 7.11 2.27 -3.38
CA PHE A 29 6.10 1.32 -3.83
C PHE A 29 5.71 1.56 -5.29
N GLN A 30 5.35 2.80 -5.67
CA GLN A 30 4.97 3.13 -7.05
C GLN A 30 6.11 2.86 -8.05
N GLN A 31 7.36 3.20 -7.70
CA GLN A 31 8.50 2.94 -8.56
C GLN A 31 8.78 1.44 -8.73
N LEU A 32 8.65 0.65 -7.66
CA LEU A 32 8.82 -0.80 -7.73
C LEU A 32 7.69 -1.47 -8.50
N GLN A 33 6.44 -1.07 -8.25
CA GLN A 33 5.26 -1.57 -8.95
C GLN A 33 5.38 -1.31 -10.45
N ALA A 34 5.74 -0.10 -10.87
CA ALA A 34 5.88 0.25 -12.28
C ALA A 34 7.01 -0.55 -12.98
N LYS A 35 8.05 -0.94 -12.25
CA LYS A 35 9.11 -1.82 -12.78
C LYS A 35 8.62 -3.27 -12.85
N ALA A 36 8.01 -3.78 -11.79
CA ALA A 36 7.47 -5.14 -11.73
C ALA A 36 6.44 -5.39 -12.84
N ALA A 37 5.49 -4.46 -13.03
CA ALA A 37 4.45 -4.55 -14.06
C ALA A 37 5.01 -4.61 -15.50
N LYS A 38 6.23 -4.12 -15.74
CA LYS A 38 6.91 -4.21 -17.05
C LYS A 38 7.66 -5.53 -17.24
N ILE A 39 8.04 -6.19 -16.15
CA ILE A 39 8.87 -7.40 -16.17
C ILE A 39 7.98 -8.65 -16.12
N LEU A 40 6.91 -8.62 -15.34
CA LEU A 40 6.03 -9.76 -15.12
C LEU A 40 5.03 -9.95 -16.25
N SER A 41 4.85 -11.19 -16.68
CA SER A 41 3.84 -11.60 -17.65
C SER A 41 2.42 -11.39 -17.11
N ARG A 42 1.49 -11.12 -18.03
CA ARG A 42 0.05 -11.12 -17.74
C ARG A 42 -0.51 -12.52 -17.99
N GLU A 43 -0.37 -13.40 -17.01
CA GLU A 43 -0.68 -14.83 -17.16
C GLU A 43 -2.17 -15.13 -17.35
N HIS A 44 -3.04 -14.23 -16.87
CA HIS A 44 -4.50 -14.38 -16.90
C HIS A 44 -5.19 -13.28 -17.71
N ALA A 45 -4.65 -12.89 -18.86
CA ALA A 45 -5.17 -11.79 -19.68
C ALA A 45 -6.63 -12.00 -20.15
N GLU A 46 -7.05 -13.25 -20.29
CA GLU A 46 -8.39 -13.69 -20.69
C GLU A 46 -9.48 -13.34 -19.67
N LEU A 47 -9.11 -13.13 -18.40
CA LEU A 47 -10.06 -12.76 -17.35
C LEU A 47 -10.49 -11.28 -17.41
N GLY A 48 -9.94 -10.52 -18.36
CA GLY A 48 -10.10 -9.07 -18.41
C GLY A 48 -9.20 -8.37 -17.39
N ASN A 49 -9.46 -7.07 -17.13
CA ASN A 49 -8.67 -6.29 -16.17
C ASN A 49 -9.28 -6.41 -14.77
N LEU A 50 -8.83 -7.40 -14.00
CA LEU A 50 -9.34 -7.65 -12.66
C LEU A 50 -8.42 -7.09 -11.59
N VAL A 51 -9.01 -6.40 -10.61
CA VAL A 51 -8.29 -5.90 -9.43
C VAL A 51 -8.90 -6.52 -8.18
N ALA A 52 -8.16 -7.34 -7.46
CA ALA A 52 -8.58 -7.84 -6.16
C ALA A 52 -8.35 -6.77 -5.09
N ILE A 53 -9.35 -6.52 -4.27
CA ILE A 53 -9.37 -5.53 -3.21
C ILE A 53 -9.49 -6.26 -1.89
N ASP A 54 -8.49 -6.10 -1.04
CA ASP A 54 -8.44 -6.67 0.31
C ASP A 54 -8.21 -5.56 1.34
N GLY A 55 -8.58 -5.82 2.59
CA GLY A 55 -8.34 -4.96 3.74
C GLY A 55 -7.64 -5.74 4.85
N SER A 56 -6.32 -5.70 4.89
CA SER A 56 -5.52 -6.46 5.85
C SER A 56 -5.03 -5.60 7.02
N LEU A 57 -5.06 -6.14 8.23
CA LEU A 57 -4.44 -5.50 9.39
C LEU A 57 -2.93 -5.76 9.42
N ILE A 58 -2.15 -4.69 9.46
CA ILE A 58 -0.69 -4.73 9.56
C ILE A 58 -0.23 -4.16 10.91
N ASP A 59 0.94 -4.58 11.37
CA ASP A 59 1.56 -3.98 12.55
C ASP A 59 1.97 -2.53 12.28
N ALA A 60 1.57 -1.64 13.19
CA ALA A 60 1.94 -0.25 13.15
C ALA A 60 3.34 -0.05 13.76
N VAL A 61 4.16 0.74 13.07
CA VAL A 61 5.47 1.20 13.58
C VAL A 61 5.31 2.59 14.21
N LEU A 62 6.18 2.95 15.17
CA LEU A 62 6.07 4.18 15.97
C LEU A 62 5.88 5.49 15.18
N SER A 63 6.36 5.56 13.93
CA SER A 63 6.20 6.72 13.04
C SER A 63 4.80 6.84 12.41
N MET A 64 3.95 5.80 12.51
CA MET A 64 2.58 5.81 12.01
C MET A 64 1.64 6.42 13.06
N HIS A 65 1.80 7.71 13.37
CA HIS A 65 0.99 8.40 14.39
C HIS A 65 -0.53 8.38 14.11
N TRP A 66 -0.92 8.09 12.88
CA TRP A 66 -2.30 7.95 12.45
C TRP A 66 -2.90 6.56 12.72
N ALA A 67 -2.10 5.56 13.09
CA ALA A 67 -2.55 4.19 13.38
C ALA A 67 -3.29 4.10 14.73
N ASP A 68 -4.00 3.00 14.97
CA ASP A 68 -4.67 2.78 16.26
C ASP A 68 -3.67 2.18 17.26
N TYR A 69 -3.46 2.88 18.39
CA TYR A 69 -2.62 2.49 19.52
C TYR A 69 -3.46 2.46 20.78
N ARG A 70 -4.28 1.42 20.97
CA ARG A 70 -5.09 1.24 22.20
C ARG A 70 -4.80 -0.11 22.83
N ASN A 71 -4.49 -0.10 24.12
CA ASN A 71 -4.26 -1.22 25.04
C ASN A 71 -3.28 -2.29 24.49
N ASP A 72 -3.69 -3.12 23.53
CA ASP A 72 -2.87 -4.17 22.91
C ASP A 72 -2.88 -4.15 21.37
N CYS A 73 -3.58 -3.19 20.76
CA CYS A 73 -3.68 -3.06 19.32
C CYS A 73 -2.69 -1.97 18.85
N LYS A 74 -1.61 -2.38 18.18
CA LYS A 74 -0.70 -1.51 17.42
C LYS A 74 -0.89 -1.83 15.95
N LYS A 75 -2.05 -1.51 15.39
CA LYS A 75 -2.43 -1.96 14.04
C LYS A 75 -2.80 -0.77 13.15
N ALA A 76 -2.42 -0.90 11.89
CA ALA A 76 -2.90 -0.09 10.78
C ALA A 76 -3.67 -0.99 9.81
N LYS A 77 -4.55 -0.40 9.01
CA LYS A 77 -5.22 -1.14 7.93
C LYS A 77 -4.56 -0.78 6.61
N ALA A 78 -4.16 -1.81 5.88
CA ALA A 78 -3.68 -1.70 4.51
C ALA A 78 -4.78 -2.15 3.56
N HIS A 79 -5.00 -1.36 2.52
CA HIS A 79 -5.94 -1.65 1.44
C HIS A 79 -5.14 -1.82 0.15
N PRO A 80 -4.56 -3.01 -0.10
CA PRO A 80 -3.93 -3.32 -1.36
C PRO A 80 -4.97 -3.56 -2.46
N GLY A 81 -4.70 -3.03 -3.66
CA GLY A 81 -5.37 -3.43 -4.89
C GLY A 81 -4.44 -4.29 -5.71
N PHE A 82 -4.71 -5.58 -5.85
CA PHE A 82 -3.86 -6.52 -6.60
C PHE A 82 -4.31 -6.64 -8.05
N ASP A 83 -3.38 -6.44 -8.99
CA ASP A 83 -3.58 -6.85 -10.38
C ASP A 83 -3.54 -8.38 -10.43
N ILE A 84 -4.69 -9.00 -10.68
CA ILE A 84 -4.82 -10.47 -10.70
C ILE A 84 -4.09 -11.05 -11.90
N ASN A 85 -4.01 -10.33 -13.02
CA ASN A 85 -3.37 -10.82 -14.23
C ASN A 85 -1.86 -10.96 -14.07
N GLN A 86 -1.24 -10.12 -13.21
CA GLN A 86 0.20 -10.14 -12.93
C GLN A 86 0.55 -10.62 -11.52
N SER A 87 -0.45 -10.92 -10.68
CA SER A 87 -0.30 -11.31 -9.28
C SER A 87 0.56 -10.33 -8.44
N ILE A 88 0.42 -9.03 -8.69
CA ILE A 88 1.17 -7.99 -7.95
C ILE A 88 0.26 -6.90 -7.41
N PRO A 89 0.63 -6.27 -6.27
CA PRO A 89 -0.08 -5.09 -5.79
C PRO A 89 0.12 -3.92 -6.76
N SER A 90 -0.98 -3.39 -7.27
CA SER A 90 -1.04 -2.24 -8.18
C SER A 90 -1.21 -0.91 -7.46
N LYS A 91 -1.94 -0.91 -6.33
CA LYS A 91 -2.22 0.24 -5.46
C LYS A 91 -2.14 -0.16 -3.99
N LEU A 92 -1.82 0.82 -3.14
CA LEU A 92 -1.75 0.64 -1.69
C LEU A 92 -2.28 1.89 -0.99
N PHE A 93 -3.34 1.74 -0.21
CA PHE A 93 -3.83 2.78 0.69
C PHE A 93 -3.67 2.35 2.15
N LEU A 94 -3.35 3.30 3.03
CA LEU A 94 -3.16 3.04 4.45
C LEU A 94 -4.15 3.88 5.25
N SER A 95 -4.81 3.28 6.23
CA SER A 95 -5.80 3.95 7.06
C SER A 95 -5.81 3.42 8.50
N LYS A 96 -6.62 4.06 9.34
CA LYS A 96 -6.96 3.57 10.68
C LYS A 96 -7.60 2.18 10.62
N CYS A 97 -7.42 1.40 11.68
CA CYS A 97 -7.83 0.00 11.81
C CYS A 97 -9.32 -0.27 11.53
N LYS A 98 -10.23 0.69 11.81
CA LYS A 98 -11.68 0.55 11.65
C LYS A 98 -12.25 1.13 10.34
N ALA A 99 -11.39 1.50 9.38
CA ALA A 99 -11.89 2.04 8.12
C ALA A 99 -12.50 0.91 7.28
N ASP A 100 -13.69 1.16 6.75
CA ASP A 100 -14.31 0.35 5.70
C ASP A 100 -13.49 0.51 4.40
N GLU A 101 -13.41 -0.54 3.62
CA GLU A 101 -12.77 -0.66 2.32
C GLU A 101 -13.61 0.00 1.22
N ARG A 102 -14.95 0.02 1.37
CA ARG A 102 -15.89 0.55 0.36
C ARG A 102 -15.55 1.97 -0.14
N PRO A 103 -15.15 2.93 0.71
CA PRO A 103 -14.72 4.26 0.26
C PRO A 103 -13.45 4.25 -0.61
N PHE A 104 -12.62 3.22 -0.51
CA PHE A 104 -11.37 3.09 -1.26
C PHE A 104 -11.56 2.37 -2.60
N VAL A 105 -12.64 1.59 -2.76
CA VAL A 105 -12.94 0.85 -4.01
C VAL A 105 -12.95 1.77 -5.23
N SER A 106 -13.61 2.93 -5.13
CA SER A 106 -13.70 3.91 -6.23
C SER A 106 -12.35 4.55 -6.56
N GLN A 107 -11.42 4.60 -5.61
CA GLN A 107 -10.06 5.10 -5.80
C GLN A 107 -9.12 4.01 -6.31
N MET A 108 -9.45 2.75 -6.01
CA MET A 108 -8.66 1.58 -6.38
C MET A 108 -8.83 1.19 -7.84
N LEU A 109 -10.01 1.40 -8.41
CA LEU A 109 -10.32 1.02 -9.80
C LEU A 109 -10.08 2.18 -10.78
N PHE A 110 -9.54 1.85 -11.96
CA PHE A 110 -9.57 2.72 -13.13
C PHE A 110 -10.80 2.39 -13.99
N PRO A 111 -11.27 3.33 -14.83
CA PRO A 111 -12.30 3.05 -15.81
C PRO A 111 -11.95 1.80 -16.66
N GLY A 112 -12.90 0.87 -16.76
CA GLY A 112 -12.71 -0.39 -17.49
C GLY A 112 -12.04 -1.52 -16.69
N GLN A 113 -11.79 -1.34 -15.39
CA GLN A 113 -11.38 -2.42 -14.49
C GLN A 113 -12.56 -2.95 -13.67
N THR A 114 -12.53 -4.25 -13.37
CA THR A 114 -13.51 -4.91 -12.50
C THR A 114 -12.86 -5.20 -11.16
N GLY A 115 -13.47 -4.73 -10.08
CA GLY A 115 -13.03 -5.01 -8.71
C GLY A 115 -13.57 -6.34 -8.19
N VAL A 116 -12.71 -7.17 -7.61
CA VAL A 116 -13.07 -8.36 -6.85
C VAL A 116 -12.86 -8.05 -5.38
N TYR A 117 -13.93 -8.01 -4.60
CA TYR A 117 -13.85 -7.70 -3.16
C TYR A 117 -13.61 -8.97 -2.35
N ILE A 118 -12.56 -8.99 -1.55
CA ILE A 118 -12.25 -10.10 -0.64
C ILE A 118 -12.63 -9.65 0.76
N ASP A 119 -13.68 -10.26 1.31
CA ASP A 119 -14.09 -10.04 2.70
C ASP A 119 -13.32 -11.03 3.58
N ALA A 120 -12.39 -10.53 4.39
CA ALA A 120 -11.68 -11.35 5.36
C ALA A 120 -12.61 -11.61 6.56
N GLN A 121 -13.00 -12.88 6.74
CA GLN A 121 -13.80 -13.35 7.90
C GLN A 121 -13.07 -13.15 9.22
#